data_AF-D8SI09-F1
#
_entry.id   AF-D8SI09-F1
#
_cell.length_a   1.000
_cell.length_b   1.000
_cell.length_c   1.000
_cell.angle_alpha   90.00
_cell.angle_beta   90.00
_cell.angle_gamma   90.00
#
_symmetry.space_group_name_H-M   'P 1'
#
loop_
_entity.id
_entity.type
_entity.pdbx_description
1 polymer ?
#
loop_
_entity_poly.entity_id
_entity_poly.type
_entity_poly.pdbx_seq_one_letter_code
_entity_poly.pdbx_strand_id
1 'polypeptide(L)'
;MKADIVLDFAVFQLTPTRTRCELLISSHGVSEKLASGLLKPFLAHLRAAEEQIAVGGYSIRLEPPIDGNQGKASWFTKGTMQRFVRFVSTPEVLERVSVVETELIQLEEELCNYTNEGDDQQSVAGSVATVSGGGKSFNKQSKVRKDVEEVDAENNETSRCRLIKAMETRHAVLQREQGMAFARAVAAGFDMDHLSDLLAFAEYFGAARLSEACHKFASLCKKQQEGGLWLDEMELVAAEGAYAYPEANGTGITIAP
;
A
#
# COMPACT_ATOMS: atom_id res chain seq x y z
N MET A 1 -20.53 -9.45 21.72
CA MET A 1 -20.36 -8.03 22.10
C MET A 1 -20.39 -7.16 20.85
N LYS A 2 -20.82 -5.90 20.94
CA LYS A 2 -20.74 -4.92 19.83
C LYS A 2 -19.30 -4.48 19.59
N ALA A 3 -19.00 -3.99 18.38
CA ALA A 3 -17.64 -3.62 17.97
C ALA A 3 -17.08 -2.41 18.73
N ASP A 4 -17.94 -1.45 19.11
CA ASP A 4 -17.61 -0.23 19.85
C ASP A 4 -17.38 -0.45 21.36
N ILE A 5 -17.60 -1.68 21.86
CA ILE A 5 -17.39 -1.99 23.27
C ILE A 5 -15.91 -1.94 23.62
N VAL A 6 -15.57 -1.07 24.58
CA VAL A 6 -14.24 -0.99 25.20
C VAL A 6 -13.98 -2.23 26.04
N LEU A 7 -12.81 -2.83 25.84
CA LEU A 7 -12.39 -4.07 26.50
C LEU A 7 -11.63 -3.77 27.79
N ASP A 8 -11.75 -4.69 28.75
CA ASP A 8 -10.90 -4.70 29.95
C ASP A 8 -9.54 -5.32 29.64
N PHE A 9 -9.55 -6.42 28.88
CA PHE A 9 -8.37 -7.15 28.48
C PHE A 9 -8.68 -8.10 27.31
N ALA A 10 -7.64 -8.58 26.65
CA ALA A 10 -7.68 -9.72 25.75
C ALA A 10 -6.65 -10.77 26.17
N VAL A 11 -6.96 -12.05 26.01
CA VAL A 11 -6.08 -13.15 26.40
C VAL A 11 -5.96 -14.16 25.27
N PHE A 12 -4.73 -14.47 24.87
CA PHE A 12 -4.44 -15.66 24.07
C PHE A 12 -4.27 -16.83 25.02
N GLN A 13 -5.20 -17.78 24.98
CA GLN A 13 -5.07 -19.07 25.63
C GLN A 13 -4.32 -20.02 24.71
N LEU A 14 -3.18 -20.53 25.17
CA LEU A 14 -2.28 -21.33 24.36
C LEU A 14 -2.56 -22.82 24.55
N THR A 15 -2.43 -23.57 23.46
CA THR A 15 -2.34 -25.03 23.51
C THR A 15 -1.08 -25.50 24.24
N PRO A 16 -1.03 -26.75 24.75
CA PRO A 16 0.15 -27.27 25.45
C PRO A 16 1.46 -27.19 24.64
N THR A 17 1.36 -27.34 23.32
CA THR A 17 2.50 -27.21 22.39
C THR A 17 2.89 -25.77 22.10
N ARG A 18 2.08 -24.79 22.53
CA ARG A 18 2.27 -23.34 22.34
C ARG A 18 2.37 -22.93 20.87
N THR A 19 1.81 -23.74 19.97
CA THR A 19 1.77 -23.47 18.52
C THR A 19 0.45 -22.86 18.08
N ARG A 20 -0.63 -23.12 18.82
CA ARG A 20 -1.98 -22.64 18.57
C ARG A 20 -2.53 -21.89 19.78
N CYS A 21 -3.45 -20.97 19.52
CA CYS A 21 -4.12 -20.19 20.55
C CYS A 21 -5.61 -19.96 20.26
N GLU A 22 -6.37 -19.72 21.32
CA GLU A 22 -7.68 -19.06 21.28
C GLU A 22 -7.55 -17.64 21.83
N LEU A 23 -7.97 -16.65 21.07
CA LEU A 23 -8.02 -15.25 21.50
C LEU A 23 -9.40 -14.98 22.10
N LEU A 24 -9.43 -14.70 23.39
CA LEU A 24 -10.63 -14.28 24.12
C LEU A 24 -10.55 -12.79 24.43
N ILE A 25 -11.66 -12.09 24.28
CA ILE A 25 -11.81 -10.69 24.68
C ILE A 25 -12.77 -10.60 25.86
N SER A 26 -12.52 -9.68 26.78
CA SER A 26 -13.35 -9.50 27.97
C SER A 26 -13.72 -8.04 28.19
N SER A 27 -14.97 -7.79 28.55
CA SER A 27 -15.49 -6.49 28.94
C SER A 27 -16.59 -6.63 29.98
N HIS A 28 -16.49 -5.88 31.08
CA HIS A 28 -17.45 -5.85 32.18
C HIS A 28 -17.79 -7.24 32.74
N GLY A 29 -16.76 -8.11 32.87
CA GLY A 29 -16.90 -9.46 33.39
C GLY A 29 -17.53 -10.48 32.42
N VAL A 30 -17.88 -10.05 31.20
CA VAL A 30 -18.29 -10.94 30.12
C VAL A 30 -17.09 -11.20 29.23
N SER A 31 -16.85 -12.45 28.86
CA SER A 31 -15.79 -12.82 27.91
C SER A 31 -16.38 -13.56 26.72
N GLU A 32 -15.83 -13.32 25.53
CA GLU A 32 -16.17 -14.05 24.31
C GLU A 32 -14.94 -14.40 23.50
N LYS A 33 -15.03 -15.49 22.74
CA LYS A 33 -13.98 -15.88 21.79
C LYS A 33 -14.02 -14.96 20.59
N LEU A 34 -12.87 -14.39 20.25
CA LEU A 34 -12.70 -13.53 19.09
C LEU A 34 -12.09 -14.27 17.91
N ALA A 35 -11.09 -15.09 18.16
CA ALA A 35 -10.40 -15.83 17.11
C ALA A 35 -9.73 -17.10 17.65
N SER A 36 -9.36 -18.01 16.76
CA SER A 36 -8.49 -19.14 17.09
C SER A 36 -7.61 -19.50 15.91
N GLY A 37 -6.40 -19.98 16.15
CA GLY A 37 -5.49 -20.31 15.05
C GLY A 37 -4.06 -20.57 15.48
N LEU A 38 -3.14 -20.39 14.55
CA LEU A 38 -1.70 -20.43 14.84
C LEU A 38 -1.30 -19.20 15.67
N LEU A 39 -0.39 -19.41 16.62
CA LEU A 39 0.14 -18.32 17.45
C LEU A 39 1.22 -17.52 16.71
N LYS A 40 2.03 -18.19 15.88
CA LYS A 40 3.20 -17.60 15.21
C LYS A 40 2.90 -16.29 14.44
N PRO A 41 1.79 -16.17 13.68
CA PRO A 41 1.46 -14.91 13.02
C PRO A 41 1.29 -13.75 14.01
N PHE A 42 0.61 -13.96 15.14
CA PHE A 42 0.47 -12.92 16.16
C PHE A 42 1.80 -12.47 16.74
N LEU A 43 2.72 -13.41 17.03
CA LEU A 43 4.04 -13.08 17.57
C LEU A 43 4.88 -12.26 16.60
N ALA A 44 4.78 -12.53 15.29
CA ALA A 44 5.48 -11.76 14.26
C ALA A 44 5.01 -10.30 14.15
N HIS A 45 3.83 -9.99 14.69
CA HIS A 45 3.18 -8.69 14.57
C HIS A 45 2.97 -7.99 15.91
N LEU A 46 3.29 -8.62 17.04
CA LEU A 46 2.93 -8.10 18.36
C LEU A 46 4.05 -8.34 19.37
N ARG A 47 4.87 -7.30 19.58
CA ARG A 47 6.01 -7.35 20.50
C ARG A 47 5.60 -7.73 21.92
N ALA A 48 4.49 -7.18 22.43
CA ALA A 48 4.00 -7.52 23.77
C ALA A 48 3.71 -9.02 23.94
N ALA A 49 3.26 -9.70 22.89
CA ALA A 49 3.03 -11.14 22.91
C ALA A 49 4.33 -11.93 22.79
N GLU A 50 5.28 -11.46 21.97
CA GLU A 50 6.63 -12.04 21.86
C GLU A 50 7.40 -11.96 23.18
N GLU A 51 7.29 -10.85 23.92
CA GLU A 51 7.96 -10.72 25.22
C GLU A 51 7.34 -11.68 26.26
N GLN A 52 6.01 -11.80 26.29
CA GLN A 52 5.33 -12.72 27.22
C GLN A 52 5.53 -14.19 26.89
N ILE A 53 5.64 -14.57 25.61
CA ILE A 53 5.93 -15.97 25.25
C ILE A 53 7.34 -16.37 25.70
N ALA A 54 8.29 -15.43 25.80
CA ALA A 54 9.63 -15.72 26.31
C ALA A 54 9.63 -16.01 27.83
N VAL A 55 8.73 -15.39 28.59
CA VAL A 55 8.58 -15.60 30.05
C VAL A 55 8.04 -16.99 30.38
N GLY A 56 7.25 -17.59 29.47
CA GLY A 56 6.67 -18.93 29.63
C GLY A 56 5.18 -18.90 29.99
N GLY A 57 4.60 -20.09 30.21
CA GLY A 57 3.18 -20.27 30.51
C GLY A 57 2.29 -20.53 29.28
N TYR A 58 0.98 -20.61 29.54
CA TYR A 58 -0.06 -20.97 28.57
C TYR A 58 -1.05 -19.83 28.28
N SER A 59 -0.71 -18.60 28.68
CA SER A 59 -1.55 -17.44 28.44
C SER A 59 -0.71 -16.20 28.16
N ILE A 60 -1.11 -15.43 27.15
CA ILE A 60 -0.59 -14.08 26.89
C ILE A 60 -1.73 -13.11 27.12
N ARG A 61 -1.53 -12.08 27.94
CA ARG A 61 -2.56 -11.12 28.30
C ARG A 61 -2.21 -9.73 27.79
N LEU A 62 -3.15 -9.13 27.07
CA LEU A 62 -3.10 -7.76 26.58
C LEU A 62 -4.06 -6.93 27.42
N GLU A 63 -3.54 -5.94 28.11
CA GLU A 63 -4.32 -4.98 28.89
C GLU A 63 -3.99 -3.57 28.41
N PRO A 64 -4.98 -2.69 28.28
CA PRO A 64 -4.73 -1.29 27.98
C PRO A 64 -4.05 -0.58 29.17
N PRO A 65 -3.41 0.58 28.96
CA PRO A 65 -2.89 1.37 30.06
C PRO A 65 -4.01 1.78 31.02
N ILE A 66 -3.71 1.70 32.32
CA ILE A 66 -4.59 2.22 33.38
C ILE A 66 -4.23 3.69 33.56
N ASP A 67 -4.88 4.58 32.81
CA ASP A 67 -4.69 6.01 33.02
C ASP A 67 -5.41 6.43 34.30
N GLY A 68 -4.64 6.86 35.30
CA GLY A 68 -5.16 7.20 36.64
C GLY A 68 -6.13 8.39 36.69
N ASN A 69 -6.39 9.07 35.55
CA ASN A 69 -7.26 10.25 35.45
C ASN A 69 -8.22 10.24 34.24
N GLN A 70 -8.03 9.35 33.26
CA GLN A 70 -8.90 9.19 32.10
C GLN A 70 -9.33 7.73 32.08
N GLY A 71 -10.59 7.43 31.81
CA GLY A 71 -11.14 6.07 31.92
C GLY A 71 -10.43 5.02 31.04
N LYS A 72 -11.03 3.83 30.91
CA LYS A 72 -10.51 2.77 30.04
C LYS A 72 -10.14 3.34 28.65
N ALA A 73 -9.00 2.91 28.12
CA ALA A 73 -8.50 3.32 26.82
C ALA A 73 -9.59 3.18 25.74
N SER A 74 -10.11 4.31 25.24
CA SER A 74 -11.24 4.32 24.30
C SER A 74 -10.93 3.62 22.97
N TRP A 75 -9.65 3.54 22.60
CA TRP A 75 -9.17 2.85 21.40
C TRP A 75 -9.14 1.33 21.54
N PHE A 76 -9.12 0.79 22.78
CA PHE A 76 -9.02 -0.65 23.04
C PHE A 76 -10.41 -1.31 23.00
N THR A 77 -11.00 -1.37 21.81
CA THR A 77 -12.34 -1.92 21.59
C THR A 77 -12.31 -3.30 20.93
N LYS A 78 -13.47 -3.99 20.94
CA LYS A 78 -13.66 -5.22 20.15
C LYS A 78 -13.32 -4.99 18.68
N GLY A 79 -13.79 -3.88 18.09
CA GLY A 79 -13.58 -3.56 16.69
C GLY A 79 -12.10 -3.40 16.35
N THR A 80 -11.35 -2.71 17.21
CA THR A 80 -9.89 -2.55 17.06
C THR A 80 -9.19 -3.90 17.09
N MET A 81 -9.56 -4.78 18.04
CA MET A 81 -9.00 -6.13 18.10
C MET A 81 -9.37 -6.97 16.87
N GLN A 82 -10.61 -6.88 16.36
CA GLN A 82 -11.03 -7.60 15.14
C GLN A 82 -10.21 -7.16 13.93
N ARG A 83 -10.01 -5.85 13.74
CA ARG A 83 -9.19 -5.29 12.66
C ARG A 83 -7.73 -5.72 12.78
N PHE A 84 -7.17 -5.73 13.98
CA PHE A 84 -5.84 -6.29 14.21
C PHE A 84 -5.76 -7.78 13.82
N VAL A 85 -6.73 -8.61 14.22
CA VAL A 85 -6.75 -10.03 13.85
C VAL A 85 -6.86 -10.21 12.33
N ARG A 86 -7.66 -9.38 11.65
CA ARG A 86 -7.71 -9.36 10.17
C ARG A 86 -6.37 -8.98 9.57
N PHE A 87 -5.72 -7.94 10.09
CA PHE A 87 -4.37 -7.55 9.65
C PHE A 87 -3.36 -8.68 9.80
N VAL A 88 -3.35 -9.38 10.93
CA VAL A 88 -2.44 -10.52 11.15
C VAL A 88 -2.74 -11.67 10.18
N SER A 89 -4.00 -11.81 9.76
CA SER A 89 -4.43 -12.87 8.86
C SER A 89 -4.05 -12.59 7.40
N THR A 90 -4.18 -11.33 6.96
CA THR A 90 -3.99 -10.88 5.57
C THR A 90 -3.41 -9.46 5.52
N PRO A 91 -2.15 -9.25 5.96
CA PRO A 91 -1.54 -7.91 5.99
C PRO A 91 -1.38 -7.31 4.58
N GLU A 92 -1.31 -8.15 3.56
CA GLU A 92 -1.16 -7.76 2.15
C GLU A 92 -2.33 -6.90 1.67
N VAL A 93 -3.52 -7.03 2.28
CA VAL A 93 -4.71 -6.24 1.91
C VAL A 93 -4.47 -4.75 2.13
N LEU A 94 -3.81 -4.38 3.24
CA LEU A 94 -3.50 -2.99 3.55
C LEU A 94 -2.21 -2.54 2.84
N GLU A 95 -1.21 -3.41 2.79
CA GLU A 95 0.10 -3.09 2.21
C GLU A 95 0.04 -2.88 0.69
N ARG A 96 -0.82 -3.62 -0.03
CA ARG A 96 -0.95 -3.50 -1.49
C ARG A 96 -1.32 -2.09 -1.93
N VAL A 97 -2.10 -1.36 -1.12
CA VAL A 97 -2.45 0.04 -1.39
C VAL A 97 -1.19 0.90 -1.56
N SER A 98 -0.23 0.74 -0.64
CA SER A 98 1.02 1.50 -0.69
C SER A 98 1.95 1.06 -1.81
N VAL A 99 1.98 -0.25 -2.12
CA VAL A 99 2.81 -0.78 -3.22
C VAL A 99 2.31 -0.25 -4.57
N VAL A 100 1.00 -0.31 -4.83
CA VAL A 100 0.43 0.19 -6.08
C VAL A 100 0.68 1.68 -6.24
N GLU A 101 0.53 2.48 -5.19
CA GLU A 101 0.88 3.91 -5.25
C GLU A 101 2.33 4.11 -5.68
N THR A 102 3.28 3.40 -5.06
CA THR A 102 4.69 3.58 -5.40
C THR A 102 5.00 3.18 -6.84
N GLU A 103 4.34 2.14 -7.36
CA GLU A 103 4.43 1.75 -8.78
C GLU A 103 3.85 2.82 -9.70
N LEU A 104 2.74 3.47 -9.29
CA LEU A 104 2.10 4.53 -10.06
C LEU A 104 3.01 5.76 -10.16
N ILE A 105 3.57 6.22 -9.04
CA ILE A 105 4.49 7.36 -9.00
C ILE A 105 5.74 7.08 -9.85
N GLN A 106 6.34 5.90 -9.72
CA GLN A 106 7.52 5.53 -10.54
C GLN A 106 7.18 5.54 -12.02
N LEU A 107 6.03 5.03 -12.41
CA LEU A 107 5.61 4.99 -13.82
C LEU A 107 5.32 6.39 -14.37
N GLU A 108 4.76 7.29 -13.56
CA GLU A 108 4.52 8.69 -13.92
C GLU A 108 5.84 9.47 -14.10
N GLU A 109 6.80 9.26 -13.21
CA GLU A 109 8.15 9.83 -13.32
C GLU A 109 8.86 9.34 -14.59
N GLU A 110 8.81 8.03 -14.87
CA GLU A 110 9.37 7.47 -16.10
C GLU A 110 8.67 8.04 -17.34
N LEU A 111 7.34 8.15 -17.33
CA LEU A 111 6.58 8.67 -18.46
C LEU A 111 6.95 10.14 -18.75
N CYS A 112 7.11 10.95 -17.71
CA CYS A 112 7.56 12.34 -17.82
C CYS A 112 8.94 12.45 -18.47
N ASN A 113 9.86 11.54 -18.15
CA ASN A 113 11.18 11.51 -18.76
C ASN A 113 11.10 11.18 -20.26
N TYR A 114 10.29 10.19 -20.65
CA TYR A 114 10.07 9.81 -22.05
C TYR A 114 9.22 10.78 -22.86
N THR A 115 8.57 11.77 -22.27
CA THR A 115 7.91 12.85 -23.03
C THR A 115 8.84 14.05 -23.21
N ASN A 116 9.67 14.36 -22.22
CA ASN A 116 10.58 15.51 -22.24
C ASN A 116 11.84 15.31 -23.10
N GLU A 117 12.37 14.08 -23.24
CA GLU A 117 13.55 13.81 -24.09
C GLU A 117 13.33 14.04 -25.61
N GLY A 118 12.12 14.43 -26.03
CA GLY A 118 11.77 14.66 -27.44
C GLY A 118 12.02 16.08 -27.95
N ASP A 119 12.25 17.06 -27.07
CA ASP A 119 12.27 18.49 -27.46
C ASP A 119 13.69 19.12 -27.54
N ASP A 120 14.75 18.42 -27.09
CA ASP A 120 16.10 18.98 -26.99
C ASP A 120 17.03 18.67 -28.19
N GLN A 121 16.47 18.62 -29.41
CA GLN A 121 17.28 18.40 -30.61
C GLN A 121 16.93 19.27 -31.82
N GLN A 122 16.62 20.56 -31.64
CA GLN A 122 16.94 21.58 -32.68
C GLN A 122 16.87 23.02 -32.18
N SER A 123 17.96 23.51 -31.57
CA SER A 123 18.20 24.96 -31.44
C SER A 123 19.66 25.33 -31.73
N VAL A 124 20.09 25.10 -32.98
CA VAL A 124 21.21 25.85 -33.56
C VAL A 124 20.72 26.64 -34.77
N ALA A 125 19.89 27.65 -34.50
CA ALA A 125 19.65 28.74 -35.44
C ALA A 125 20.55 29.92 -35.06
N GLY A 126 21.85 29.76 -35.30
CA GLY A 126 22.83 30.85 -35.22
C GLY A 126 22.70 31.78 -36.42
N SER A 127 21.89 32.82 -36.21
CA SER A 127 21.93 34.18 -36.79
C SER A 127 22.68 34.41 -38.11
N VAL A 128 21.90 34.74 -39.15
CA VAL A 128 22.34 35.42 -40.38
C VAL A 128 22.67 36.89 -40.10
N ALA A 129 23.88 37.32 -40.44
CA ALA A 129 24.17 38.69 -40.88
C ALA A 129 25.44 38.73 -41.79
N THR A 130 25.19 39.10 -43.06
CA THR A 130 26.01 39.77 -44.10
C THR A 130 27.34 40.43 -43.66
N VAL A 131 28.44 40.53 -44.44
CA VAL A 131 28.58 40.83 -45.89
C VAL A 131 30.03 40.61 -46.42
N SER A 132 30.14 40.26 -47.72
CA SER A 132 31.16 40.59 -48.76
C SER A 132 32.66 40.26 -48.64
N GLY A 133 33.21 39.67 -49.72
CA GLY A 133 34.63 39.75 -50.12
C GLY A 133 35.09 38.56 -50.99
N GLY A 134 35.36 38.78 -52.28
CA GLY A 134 35.50 37.73 -53.31
C GLY A 134 36.89 37.08 -53.50
N GLY A 135 36.95 36.05 -54.36
CA GLY A 135 38.22 35.58 -54.97
C GLY A 135 38.38 34.07 -55.22
N LYS A 136 37.97 33.60 -56.42
CA LYS A 136 38.53 32.54 -57.29
C LYS A 136 38.98 31.14 -56.75
N SER A 137 38.37 30.13 -57.40
CA SER A 137 38.99 28.95 -58.09
C SER A 137 39.27 27.59 -57.41
N PHE A 138 38.62 26.58 -58.01
CA PHE A 138 39.00 25.20 -58.34
C PHE A 138 39.14 24.09 -57.27
N ASN A 139 38.18 23.15 -57.40
CA ASN A 139 38.29 21.68 -57.41
C ASN A 139 38.89 20.95 -56.18
N LYS A 140 38.03 20.20 -55.47
CA LYS A 140 38.33 18.80 -55.11
C LYS A 140 37.06 18.01 -54.78
N GLN A 141 36.83 16.95 -55.55
CA GLN A 141 35.96 15.84 -55.19
C GLN A 141 36.41 15.23 -53.85
N SER A 142 35.48 15.09 -52.90
CA SER A 142 35.60 14.11 -51.81
C SER A 142 34.22 13.53 -51.51
N LYS A 143 34.00 12.39 -52.15
CA LYS A 143 33.13 11.27 -51.79
C LYS A 143 32.91 11.16 -50.27
N VAL A 144 31.68 11.38 -49.81
CA VAL A 144 31.20 10.86 -48.51
C VAL A 144 29.84 10.23 -48.74
N ARG A 145 29.75 8.97 -48.34
CA ARG A 145 28.54 8.14 -48.36
C ARG A 145 27.51 8.76 -47.43
N LYS A 146 26.32 9.09 -47.93
CA LYS A 146 25.10 9.20 -47.14
C LYS A 146 24.21 8.09 -47.68
N ASP A 147 23.96 7.05 -46.89
CA ASP A 147 22.88 6.07 -47.08
C ASP A 147 22.96 5.04 -45.93
N VAL A 148 22.80 5.48 -44.67
CA VAL A 148 22.49 4.55 -43.54
C VAL A 148 21.64 5.21 -42.43
N GLU A 149 21.57 6.54 -42.30
CA GLU A 149 20.99 7.16 -41.08
C GLU A 149 19.45 7.29 -41.05
N GLU A 150 18.72 7.03 -42.13
CA GLU A 150 17.28 7.31 -42.19
C GLU A 150 16.41 6.17 -41.61
N VAL A 151 16.90 4.92 -41.64
CA VAL A 151 16.14 3.74 -41.18
C VAL A 151 16.17 3.58 -39.65
N ASP A 152 17.23 4.06 -38.99
CA ASP A 152 17.38 3.94 -37.54
C ASP A 152 16.54 4.96 -36.77
N ALA A 153 16.34 6.16 -37.33
CA ALA A 153 15.52 7.21 -36.70
C ALA A 153 14.03 6.83 -36.67
N GLU A 154 13.47 6.36 -37.78
CA GLU A 154 12.06 5.97 -37.88
C GLU A 154 11.74 4.73 -37.03
N ASN A 155 12.68 3.77 -36.94
CA ASN A 155 12.55 2.60 -36.07
C ASN A 155 12.65 2.95 -34.58
N ASN A 156 13.52 3.89 -34.20
CA ASN A 156 13.66 4.37 -32.83
C ASN A 156 12.41 5.15 -32.38
N GLU A 157 11.90 6.04 -33.22
CA GLU A 157 10.70 6.81 -32.95
C GLU A 157 9.46 5.91 -32.83
N THR A 158 9.34 4.92 -33.72
CA THR A 158 8.28 3.90 -33.61
C THR A 158 8.40 3.07 -32.33
N SER A 159 9.63 2.74 -31.89
CA SER A 159 9.88 1.99 -30.67
C SER A 159 9.57 2.80 -29.41
N ARG A 160 9.92 4.10 -29.39
CA ARG A 160 9.58 5.05 -28.32
C ARG A 160 8.08 5.25 -28.19
N CYS A 161 7.37 5.47 -29.31
CA CYS A 161 5.91 5.58 -29.29
C CYS A 161 5.23 4.30 -28.77
N ARG A 162 5.77 3.11 -29.08
CA ARG A 162 5.27 1.84 -28.53
C ARG A 162 5.50 1.75 -27.03
N LEU A 163 6.65 2.20 -26.53
CA LEU A 163 6.96 2.22 -25.10
C LEU A 163 6.03 3.15 -24.33
N ILE A 164 5.86 4.39 -24.80
CA ILE A 164 4.94 5.37 -24.17
C ILE A 164 3.53 4.78 -24.07
N LYS A 165 3.00 4.21 -25.17
CA LYS A 165 1.68 3.56 -25.16
C LYS A 165 1.59 2.39 -24.18
N ALA A 166 2.65 1.59 -24.06
CA ALA A 166 2.70 0.49 -23.12
C ALA A 166 2.69 1.00 -21.66
N MET A 167 3.40 2.10 -21.38
CA MET A 167 3.41 2.76 -20.08
C MET A 167 2.06 3.38 -19.74
N GLU A 168 1.42 4.11 -20.67
CA GLU A 168 0.06 4.64 -20.49
C GLU A 168 -0.95 3.51 -20.20
N THR A 169 -0.84 2.39 -20.92
CA THR A 169 -1.70 1.22 -20.68
C THR A 169 -1.47 0.65 -19.29
N ARG A 170 -0.20 0.51 -18.85
CA ARG A 170 0.13 0.03 -17.50
C ARG A 170 -0.37 1.01 -16.43
N HIS A 171 -0.28 2.31 -16.67
CA HIS A 171 -0.75 3.35 -15.76
C HIS A 171 -2.25 3.22 -15.50
N ALA A 172 -3.06 3.11 -16.56
CA ALA A 172 -4.50 2.89 -16.44
C ALA A 172 -4.84 1.60 -15.66
N VAL A 173 -4.09 0.51 -15.88
CA VAL A 173 -4.26 -0.74 -15.12
C VAL A 173 -3.92 -0.54 -13.64
N LEU A 174 -2.81 0.12 -13.32
CA LEU A 174 -2.39 0.39 -11.94
C LEU A 174 -3.40 1.29 -11.20
N GLN A 175 -3.97 2.29 -11.86
CA GLN A 175 -5.04 3.11 -11.28
C GLN A 175 -6.26 2.26 -10.89
N ARG A 176 -6.68 1.34 -11.76
CA ARG A 176 -7.78 0.40 -11.44
C ARG A 176 -7.41 -0.53 -10.27
N GLU A 177 -6.18 -1.06 -10.28
CA GLU A 177 -5.68 -1.89 -9.18
C GLU A 177 -5.63 -1.15 -7.85
N GLN A 178 -5.30 0.15 -7.89
CA GLN A 178 -5.29 1.01 -6.72
C GLN A 178 -6.69 1.10 -6.11
N GLY A 179 -7.70 1.41 -6.93
CA GLY A 179 -9.09 1.51 -6.47
C GLY A 179 -9.58 0.22 -5.83
N MET A 180 -9.26 -0.92 -6.47
CA MET A 180 -9.56 -2.23 -5.89
C MET A 180 -8.82 -2.49 -4.58
N ALA A 181 -7.55 -2.09 -4.46
CA ALA A 181 -6.78 -2.26 -3.22
C ALA A 181 -7.39 -1.44 -2.08
N PHE A 182 -7.80 -0.19 -2.34
CA PHE A 182 -8.51 0.64 -1.36
C PHE A 182 -9.84 0.04 -0.94
N ALA A 183 -10.68 -0.35 -1.91
CA ALA A 183 -11.97 -0.97 -1.62
C ALA A 183 -11.81 -2.23 -0.75
N ARG A 184 -10.78 -3.05 -1.02
CA ARG A 184 -10.45 -4.22 -0.20
C ARG A 184 -9.98 -3.84 1.20
N ALA A 185 -9.13 -2.83 1.35
CA ALA A 185 -8.69 -2.33 2.65
C ALA A 185 -9.89 -1.85 3.49
N VAL A 186 -10.78 -1.05 2.89
CA VAL A 186 -12.01 -0.57 3.55
C VAL A 186 -12.93 -1.73 3.92
N ALA A 187 -13.15 -2.69 3.01
CA ALA A 187 -13.97 -3.88 3.28
C ALA A 187 -13.40 -4.76 4.41
N ALA A 188 -12.07 -4.81 4.57
CA ALA A 188 -11.41 -5.46 5.70
C ALA A 188 -11.50 -4.66 7.02
N GLY A 189 -12.05 -3.44 6.97
CA GLY A 189 -12.26 -2.55 8.11
C GLY A 189 -11.14 -1.54 8.33
N PHE A 190 -10.28 -1.30 7.34
CA PHE A 190 -9.30 -0.21 7.39
C PHE A 190 -9.88 1.04 6.74
N ASP A 191 -10.35 1.97 7.57
CA ASP A 191 -10.93 3.24 7.15
C ASP A 191 -10.47 4.38 8.07
N MET A 192 -10.70 5.62 7.63
CA MET A 192 -10.19 6.81 8.32
C MET A 192 -10.73 6.99 9.74
N ASP A 193 -11.93 6.49 10.05
CA ASP A 193 -12.55 6.64 11.36
C ASP A 193 -11.89 5.73 12.41
N HIS A 194 -11.32 4.62 11.97
CA HIS A 194 -10.74 3.61 12.86
C HIS A 194 -9.21 3.57 12.89
N LEU A 195 -8.53 4.31 12.00
CA LEU A 195 -7.06 4.32 11.94
C LEU A 195 -6.42 4.85 13.22
N SER A 196 -7.01 5.86 13.87
CA SER A 196 -6.47 6.41 15.13
C SER A 196 -6.40 5.35 16.22
N ASP A 197 -7.44 4.52 16.33
CA ASP A 197 -7.50 3.46 17.34
C ASP A 197 -6.49 2.34 17.05
N LEU A 198 -6.32 1.99 15.78
CA LEU A 198 -5.33 1.00 15.35
C LEU A 198 -3.90 1.48 15.57
N LEU A 199 -3.63 2.77 15.34
CA LEU A 199 -2.33 3.38 15.61
C LEU A 199 -2.03 3.38 17.10
N ALA A 200 -2.97 3.81 17.95
CA ALA A 200 -2.80 3.76 19.41
C ALA A 200 -2.57 2.33 19.93
N PHE A 201 -3.33 1.36 19.40
CA PHE A 201 -3.12 -0.05 19.68
C PHE A 201 -1.72 -0.52 19.28
N ALA A 202 -1.28 -0.16 18.08
CA ALA A 202 -0.01 -0.59 17.53
C ALA A 202 1.18 0.02 18.28
N GLU A 203 1.08 1.28 18.68
CA GLU A 203 2.09 1.95 19.51
C GLU A 203 2.21 1.30 20.89
N TYR A 204 1.07 1.02 21.53
CA TYR A 204 1.05 0.49 22.89
C TYR A 204 1.55 -0.97 22.97
N PHE A 205 1.07 -1.84 22.08
CA PHE A 205 1.44 -3.27 22.11
C PHE A 205 2.64 -3.62 21.21
N GLY A 206 3.21 -2.62 20.53
CA GLY A 206 4.39 -2.78 19.67
C GLY A 206 4.09 -3.56 18.38
N ALA A 207 3.03 -3.20 17.67
CA ALA A 207 2.69 -3.74 16.35
C ALA A 207 3.22 -2.86 15.21
N ALA A 208 4.56 -2.79 15.08
CA ALA A 208 5.23 -1.86 14.18
C ALA A 208 4.79 -1.99 12.71
N ARG A 209 4.65 -3.22 12.18
CA ARG A 209 4.19 -3.48 10.80
C ARG A 209 2.77 -2.97 10.54
N LEU A 210 1.86 -3.11 11.52
CA LEU A 210 0.51 -2.54 11.45
C LEU A 210 0.59 -1.01 11.46
N SER A 211 1.37 -0.43 12.38
CA SER A 211 1.52 1.03 12.47
C SER A 211 2.04 1.63 11.17
N GLU A 212 3.07 1.04 10.57
CA GLU A 212 3.63 1.49 9.29
C GLU A 212 2.60 1.42 8.17
N ALA A 213 1.88 0.30 8.04
CA ALA A 213 0.85 0.13 7.02
C ALA A 213 -0.30 1.13 7.21
N CYS A 214 -0.75 1.38 8.45
CA CYS A 214 -1.75 2.40 8.77
C CYS A 214 -1.29 3.82 8.42
N HIS A 215 -0.04 4.18 8.74
CA HIS A 215 0.52 5.49 8.39
C HIS A 215 0.58 5.71 6.88
N LYS A 216 1.06 4.70 6.13
CA LYS A 216 1.08 4.75 4.65
C LYS A 216 -0.33 4.93 4.11
N PHE A 217 -1.27 4.08 4.52
CA PHE A 217 -2.66 4.18 4.08
C PHE A 217 -3.29 5.55 4.38
N ALA A 218 -3.14 6.07 5.61
CA ALA A 218 -3.64 7.38 6.00
C ALA A 218 -3.05 8.52 5.13
N SER A 219 -1.76 8.45 4.82
CA SER A 219 -1.10 9.45 3.95
C SER A 219 -1.67 9.46 2.54
N LEU A 220 -2.03 8.29 2.00
CA LEU A 220 -2.60 8.17 0.67
C LEU A 220 -4.05 8.66 0.62
N CYS A 221 -4.85 8.33 1.62
CA CYS A 221 -6.22 8.85 1.72
C CYS A 221 -6.23 10.39 1.71
N LYS A 222 -5.28 11.03 2.40
CA LYS A 222 -5.16 12.50 2.42
C LYS A 222 -4.77 13.05 1.05
N LYS A 223 -3.74 12.50 0.40
CA LYS A 223 -3.32 12.91 -0.95
C LYS A 223 -4.45 12.78 -1.97
N GLN A 224 -5.21 11.69 -1.90
CA GLN A 224 -6.35 11.46 -2.80
C GLN A 224 -7.51 12.42 -2.54
N GLN A 225 -7.75 12.79 -1.27
CA GLN A 225 -8.76 13.79 -0.92
C GLN A 225 -8.40 15.18 -1.44
N GLU A 226 -7.11 15.53 -1.44
CA GLU A 226 -6.59 16.78 -2.02
C GLU A 226 -6.63 16.77 -3.56
N GLY A 227 -6.54 15.59 -4.18
CA GLY A 227 -6.61 15.38 -5.64
C GLY A 227 -8.02 15.41 -6.25
N GLY A 228 -9.09 15.37 -5.43
CA GLY A 228 -10.46 15.77 -5.81
C GLY A 228 -11.25 14.84 -6.74
N LEU A 229 -10.73 13.70 -7.17
CA LEU A 229 -11.40 12.79 -8.11
C LEU A 229 -11.28 11.38 -7.54
N TRP A 230 -12.35 10.75 -7.00
CA TRP A 230 -12.36 9.27 -6.84
C TRP A 230 -13.62 8.58 -6.30
N LEU A 231 -14.58 9.26 -5.66
CA LEU A 231 -15.66 8.54 -4.95
C LEU A 231 -16.60 7.76 -5.89
N ASP A 232 -17.01 8.32 -7.03
CA ASP A 232 -17.96 7.67 -7.95
C ASP A 232 -17.33 6.53 -8.77
N GLU A 233 -16.04 6.63 -9.11
CA GLU A 233 -15.36 5.66 -9.97
C GLU A 233 -14.91 4.41 -9.19
N MET A 234 -14.61 4.57 -7.89
CA MET A 234 -14.24 3.44 -7.01
C MET A 234 -15.43 2.55 -6.65
N GLU A 235 -16.65 3.11 -6.50
CA GLU A 235 -17.86 2.33 -6.22
C GLU A 235 -18.26 1.44 -7.41
N LEU A 236 -18.09 1.94 -8.64
CA LEU A 236 -18.29 1.18 -9.89
C LEU A 236 -17.25 0.06 -10.07
N VAL A 237 -15.97 0.34 -9.80
CA VAL A 237 -14.88 -0.65 -9.96
C VAL A 237 -14.94 -1.74 -8.88
N ALA A 238 -15.36 -1.40 -7.65
CA ALA A 238 -15.60 -2.36 -6.58
C ALA A 238 -16.78 -3.30 -6.90
N ALA A 239 -17.83 -2.78 -7.54
CA ALA A 239 -18.97 -3.58 -7.98
C ALA A 239 -18.60 -4.56 -9.12
N GLU A 240 -17.70 -4.17 -10.03
CA GLU A 240 -17.21 -5.05 -11.11
C GLU A 240 -16.22 -6.13 -10.62
N GLY A 241 -15.42 -5.83 -9.58
CA GLY A 241 -14.39 -6.73 -9.04
C GLY A 241 -14.88 -7.69 -7.94
N ALA A 242 -16.16 -7.66 -7.58
CA ALA A 242 -16.74 -8.42 -6.47
C ALA A 242 -16.77 -9.95 -6.68
N TYR A 243 -16.37 -10.45 -7.85
CA TYR A 243 -16.30 -11.88 -8.13
C TYR A 243 -14.84 -12.36 -8.11
N ALA A 244 -14.59 -13.28 -7.17
CA ALA A 244 -13.35 -14.01 -6.93
C ALA A 244 -12.29 -13.24 -6.13
N TYR A 245 -12.23 -13.50 -4.82
CA TYR A 245 -11.06 -14.17 -4.23
C TYR A 245 -11.49 -14.88 -2.93
N PRO A 246 -11.17 -16.17 -2.75
CA PRO A 246 -11.17 -16.77 -1.43
C PRO A 246 -10.06 -16.09 -0.64
N GLU A 247 -10.35 -15.53 0.53
CA GLU A 247 -9.34 -15.16 1.50
C GLU A 247 -8.47 -16.40 1.76
N ALA A 248 -7.30 -16.47 1.14
CA ALA A 248 -6.34 -17.51 1.42
C ALA A 248 -5.80 -17.24 2.82
N ASN A 249 -6.49 -17.75 3.85
CA ASN A 249 -6.02 -17.72 5.23
C ASN A 249 -4.80 -18.64 5.38
N GLY A 250 -3.66 -18.23 4.81
CA GLY A 250 -2.37 -18.92 4.93
C GLY A 250 -1.84 -18.95 6.36
N THR A 251 -2.44 -18.15 7.24
CA THR A 251 -2.10 -18.04 8.67
C THR A 251 -2.84 -19.04 9.55
N GLY A 252 -3.86 -19.73 9.04
CA GLY A 252 -4.66 -20.69 9.81
C GLY A 252 -5.41 -20.08 10.99
N ILE A 253 -5.68 -18.76 10.94
CA ILE A 253 -6.49 -18.02 11.92
C ILE A 253 -7.94 -17.98 11.44
N THR A 254 -8.87 -18.18 12.37
CA THR A 254 -10.32 -18.11 12.13
C THR A 254 -10.93 -17.15 13.13
N ILE A 255 -11.62 -16.12 12.64
CA ILE A 255 -12.37 -15.16 13.46
C ILE A 255 -13.72 -15.77 13.82
N ALA A 256 -14.12 -15.65 15.08
CA ALA A 256 -15.44 -16.08 15.54
C ALA A 256 -16.54 -15.16 14.94
N PRO A 257 -17.73 -15.71 14.66
CA PRO A 257 -18.84 -14.94 14.10
C PRO A 257 -19.31 -13.80 15.03
#